data_AF-A0AAE2CWL9-F1
#
_entry.id   AF-A0AAE2CWL9-F1
#
_cell.length_a   1.000
_cell.length_b   1.000
_cell.length_c   1.000
_cell.angle_alpha   90.00
_cell.angle_beta   90.00
_cell.angle_gamma   90.00
#
_symmetry.space_group_name_H-M   'P 1'
#
loop_
_entity.id
_entity.type
_entity.pdbx_description
1 polymer ?
#
loop_
_entity_poly.entity_id
_entity_poly.type
_entity_poly.pdbx_seq_one_letter_code
_entity_poly.pdbx_strand_id
1 'polypeptide(L)'
;MKEWASVTLFKFIRVKTVAIADIHFSFMRGDHGDGLAFDGPEPKGGVAHSFPPPDGRVHFDAAQKWSGRGERDGFDIETVGLHELGHVLGLGHSGVQGAVMYPVISHGERKHLHEDDVKGVKTLYKLK
;
A
#
# COMPACT_ATOMS: atom_id res chain seq x y z
N MET A 1 -6.85 -5.15 1.69
CA MET A 1 -6.78 -6.64 1.80
C MET A 1 -7.95 -7.37 1.14
N LYS A 2 -9.21 -7.06 1.48
CA LYS A 2 -10.37 -7.76 0.90
C LYS A 2 -10.47 -7.62 -0.62
N GLU A 3 -10.13 -6.46 -1.18
CA GLU A 3 -10.17 -6.24 -2.62
C GLU A 3 -9.13 -7.09 -3.36
N TRP A 4 -7.86 -7.10 -2.92
CA TRP A 4 -6.87 -8.02 -3.50
C TRP A 4 -7.29 -9.48 -3.35
N ALA A 5 -7.90 -9.87 -2.23
CA ALA A 5 -8.43 -11.23 -2.05
C ALA A 5 -9.62 -11.57 -2.97
N SER A 6 -10.41 -10.58 -3.42
CA SER A 6 -11.55 -10.84 -4.30
C SER A 6 -11.16 -11.07 -5.75
N VAL A 7 -9.96 -10.65 -6.15
CA VAL A 7 -9.44 -10.81 -7.51
C VAL A 7 -8.21 -11.72 -7.61
N THR A 8 -7.78 -12.31 -6.49
CA THR A 8 -6.70 -13.29 -6.42
C THR A 8 -7.13 -14.58 -5.74
N LEU A 9 -6.25 -15.57 -5.70
CA LEU A 9 -6.43 -16.80 -4.91
C LEU A 9 -5.87 -16.67 -3.48
N PHE A 10 -5.35 -15.50 -3.12
CA PHE A 10 -4.72 -15.29 -1.82
C PHE A 10 -5.75 -15.15 -0.70
N LYS A 11 -5.36 -15.63 0.47
CA LYS A 11 -6.08 -15.43 1.72
C LYS A 11 -5.20 -14.60 2.64
N PHE A 12 -5.71 -13.44 3.07
CA PHE A 12 -5.03 -12.63 4.07
C PHE A 12 -5.61 -12.94 5.44
N ILE A 13 -4.77 -13.38 6.36
CA ILE A 13 -5.16 -13.76 7.71
C ILE A 13 -4.37 -12.91 8.68
N ARG A 14 -5.08 -12.16 9.53
CA ARG A 14 -4.43 -11.41 10.60
C ARG A 14 -3.94 -12.41 11.66
N VAL A 15 -2.64 -12.41 11.89
CA VAL A 15 -2.00 -13.16 12.98
C VAL A 15 -1.77 -12.27 14.20
N LYS A 16 -1.67 -12.87 15.38
CA LYS A 16 -1.40 -12.14 16.64
C LYS A 16 0.08 -11.87 16.84
N THR A 17 0.96 -12.71 16.30
CA THR A 17 2.40 -12.64 16.51
C THR A 17 3.07 -12.15 15.24
N VAL A 18 3.84 -11.08 15.35
CA VAL A 18 4.56 -10.47 14.22
C VAL A 18 5.51 -11.47 13.58
N ALA A 19 6.22 -12.29 14.37
CA ALA A 19 7.24 -13.23 13.89
C ALA A 19 6.76 -14.32 12.90
N ILE A 20 5.45 -14.48 12.73
CA ILE A 20 4.87 -15.46 11.79
C ILE A 20 4.03 -14.81 10.68
N ALA A 21 4.02 -13.47 10.60
CA ALA A 21 3.33 -12.76 9.54
C ALA A 21 4.21 -12.71 8.29
N ASP A 22 3.61 -12.91 7.11
CA ASP A 22 4.31 -12.67 5.83
C ASP A 22 4.30 -11.18 5.44
N ILE A 23 3.39 -10.39 6.04
CA ILE A 23 3.20 -8.98 5.73
C ILE A 23 3.11 -8.18 7.03
N HIS A 24 3.95 -7.16 7.16
CA HIS A 24 4.10 -6.38 8.38
C HIS A 24 3.73 -4.91 8.13
N PHE A 25 2.62 -4.45 8.69
CA PHE A 25 2.27 -3.03 8.66
C PHE A 25 2.82 -2.32 9.89
N SER A 26 3.54 -1.23 9.69
CA SER A 26 4.10 -0.40 10.77
C SER A 26 3.99 1.08 10.43
N PHE A 27 3.89 1.91 11.46
CA PHE A 27 4.01 3.36 11.33
C PHE A 27 5.41 3.75 11.78
N MET A 28 6.19 4.35 10.89
CA MET A 28 7.58 4.73 11.13
C MET A 28 7.74 6.23 10.94
N ARG A 29 8.78 6.84 11.52
CA ARG A 29 9.03 8.29 11.43
C ARG A 29 10.49 8.54 11.12
N GLY A 30 10.76 9.46 10.20
CA GLY A 30 12.14 9.86 9.88
C GLY A 30 12.98 8.67 9.44
N ASP A 31 14.26 8.65 9.83
CA ASP A 31 15.09 7.46 9.70
C ASP A 31 14.62 6.36 10.66
N HIS A 32 14.35 5.18 10.10
CA HIS A 32 13.86 4.01 10.81
C HIS A 32 14.65 2.74 10.44
N GLY A 33 15.89 2.91 9.98
CA GLY A 33 16.88 1.82 9.88
C GLY A 33 16.79 0.95 8.64
N ASP A 34 15.94 1.29 7.66
CA ASP A 34 15.82 0.59 6.38
C ASP A 34 16.44 1.36 5.19
N GLY A 35 17.04 2.53 5.44
CA GLY A 35 17.66 3.38 4.43
C GLY A 35 16.67 4.22 3.61
N LEU A 36 15.37 4.15 3.90
CA LEU A 36 14.30 4.90 3.24
C LEU A 36 13.62 5.82 4.25
N ALA A 37 14.35 6.83 4.72
CA ALA A 37 13.83 7.77 5.71
C ALA A 37 12.62 8.56 5.19
N PHE A 38 11.61 8.77 6.04
CA PHE A 38 10.48 9.64 5.71
C PHE A 38 10.79 11.12 5.93
N ASP A 39 10.21 11.98 5.10
CA ASP A 39 10.48 13.43 5.07
C ASP A 39 9.72 14.24 6.14
N GLY A 40 8.76 13.63 6.84
CA GLY A 40 7.92 14.31 7.81
C GLY A 40 6.66 14.93 7.19
N PRO A 41 5.95 15.83 7.89
CA PRO A 41 4.56 16.21 7.58
C PRO A 41 4.36 16.97 6.26
N GLU A 42 5.44 17.48 5.64
CA GLU A 42 5.42 18.07 4.31
C GLU A 42 6.16 17.10 3.35
N PRO A 43 5.48 16.04 2.88
CA PRO A 43 6.15 14.98 2.12
C PRO A 43 6.67 15.54 0.79
N LYS A 44 7.98 15.39 0.58
CA LYS A 44 8.62 15.63 -0.73
C LYS A 44 8.77 14.32 -1.50
N GLY A 45 8.86 13.20 -0.78
CA GLY A 45 8.80 11.84 -1.28
C GLY A 45 7.50 11.11 -0.92
N GLY A 46 7.61 9.78 -0.81
CA GLY A 46 6.48 8.90 -0.51
C GLY A 46 5.97 9.04 0.92
N VAL A 47 4.66 8.86 1.09
CA VAL A 47 3.97 8.84 2.41
C VAL A 47 3.90 7.45 3.02
N ALA A 48 4.27 6.45 2.24
CA ALA A 48 4.43 5.06 2.62
C ALA A 48 5.45 4.42 1.66
N HIS A 49 5.96 3.26 2.05
CA HIS A 49 6.70 2.37 1.16
C HIS A 49 6.56 0.93 1.62
N SER A 50 6.87 0.02 0.72
CA SER A 50 6.81 -1.42 0.98
C SER A 50 7.97 -2.16 0.33
N PHE A 51 8.21 -3.35 0.85
CA PHE A 51 9.27 -4.23 0.37
C PHE A 51 8.63 -5.45 -0.29
N PRO A 52 9.06 -5.81 -1.51
CA PRO A 52 8.50 -6.94 -2.21
C PRO A 52 8.78 -8.27 -1.47
N PRO A 53 8.11 -9.36 -1.86
CA PRO A 53 8.39 -10.68 -1.28
C PRO A 53 9.87 -11.07 -1.44
N PRO A 54 10.48 -11.71 -0.43
CA PRO A 54 9.85 -12.27 0.77
C PRO A 54 9.82 -11.34 2.00
N ASP A 55 10.21 -10.06 1.90
CA ASP A 55 10.31 -9.16 3.06
C ASP A 55 8.92 -8.76 3.60
N GLY A 56 8.05 -8.23 2.75
CA GLY A 56 6.64 -7.98 3.09
C GLY A 56 6.40 -6.87 4.12
N ARG A 57 7.43 -6.12 4.52
CA ARG A 57 7.23 -4.89 5.31
C ARG A 57 6.50 -3.82 4.50
N VAL A 58 5.58 -3.14 5.18
CA VAL A 58 4.85 -1.96 4.71
C VAL A 58 4.96 -0.90 5.81
N HIS A 59 5.57 0.22 5.48
CA HIS A 59 5.76 1.34 6.39
C HIS A 59 4.89 2.52 5.94
N PHE A 60 4.16 3.08 6.89
CA PHE A 60 3.46 4.35 6.73
C PHE A 60 4.21 5.44 7.47
N ASP A 61 4.30 6.63 6.90
CA ASP A 61 4.89 7.77 7.59
C ASP A 61 3.97 8.26 8.73
N ALA A 62 4.41 8.06 9.96
CA ALA A 62 3.74 8.45 11.19
C ALA A 62 3.69 9.98 11.40
N ALA A 63 4.32 10.77 10.53
CA ALA A 63 4.21 12.23 10.54
C ALA A 63 3.03 12.75 9.68
N GLN A 64 2.45 11.91 8.82
CA GLN A 64 1.33 12.29 7.98
C GLN A 64 0.00 12.31 8.73
N LYS A 65 -0.93 13.11 8.21
CA LYS A 65 -2.33 13.03 8.63
C LYS A 65 -3.01 11.88 7.88
N TRP A 66 -3.37 10.83 8.62
CA TRP A 66 -4.08 9.68 8.10
C TRP A 66 -5.59 9.80 8.31
N SER A 67 -6.35 9.52 7.25
CA SER A 67 -7.81 9.50 7.19
C SER A 67 -8.30 8.06 7.13
N GLY A 68 -9.31 7.74 7.93
CA GLY A 68 -10.03 6.46 7.86
C GLY A 68 -11.43 6.61 7.25
N ARG A 69 -11.94 7.84 7.15
CA ARG A 69 -13.33 8.13 6.77
C ARG A 69 -13.44 9.13 5.63
N GLY A 70 -12.33 9.40 4.91
CA GLY A 70 -12.31 10.32 3.79
C GLY A 70 -12.21 11.78 4.21
N GLU A 71 -11.55 12.06 5.34
CA GLU A 71 -11.25 13.43 5.75
C GLU A 71 -10.41 14.15 4.66
N ARG A 72 -10.86 15.33 4.22
CA ARG A 72 -10.31 16.03 3.04
C ARG A 72 -8.84 16.44 3.15
N ASP A 73 -8.33 16.55 4.37
CA ASP A 73 -6.98 17.04 4.67
C ASP A 73 -6.03 15.93 5.13
N GLY A 74 -6.40 14.66 4.94
CA GLY A 74 -5.54 13.51 5.22
C GLY A 74 -5.45 12.53 4.05
N PHE A 75 -4.40 11.71 4.07
CA PHE A 75 -4.28 10.56 3.16
C PHE A 75 -5.19 9.43 3.62
N ASP A 76 -6.01 8.89 2.71
CA ASP A 76 -6.87 7.76 3.01
C ASP A 76 -6.03 6.49 3.23
N ILE A 77 -6.03 5.97 4.46
CA ILE A 77 -5.18 4.87 4.87
C ILE A 77 -5.51 3.57 4.15
N GLU A 78 -6.77 3.37 3.76
CA GLU A 78 -7.17 2.19 3.00
C GLU A 78 -6.64 2.25 1.58
N THR A 79 -6.68 3.42 0.96
CA THR A 79 -6.16 3.66 -0.40
C THR A 79 -4.65 3.48 -0.46
N VAL A 80 -3.91 4.13 0.44
CA VAL A 80 -2.45 3.98 0.50
C VAL A 80 -2.07 2.53 0.88
N GLY A 81 -2.75 1.94 1.86
CA GLY A 81 -2.51 0.54 2.22
C GLY A 81 -2.85 -0.46 1.10
N LEU A 82 -3.82 -0.14 0.24
CA LEU A 82 -4.16 -0.96 -0.93
C LEU A 82 -3.07 -0.86 -2.01
N HIS A 83 -2.52 0.33 -2.22
CA HIS A 83 -1.36 0.58 -3.09
C HIS A 83 -0.13 -0.21 -2.64
N GLU A 84 0.28 -0.04 -1.38
CA GLU A 84 1.46 -0.75 -0.84
C GLU A 84 1.29 -2.26 -0.85
N LEU A 85 0.06 -2.76 -0.60
CA LEU A 85 -0.20 -4.18 -0.72
C LEU A 85 -0.05 -4.68 -2.17
N GLY A 86 -0.33 -3.85 -3.17
CA GLY A 86 -0.06 -4.18 -4.57
C GLY A 86 1.43 -4.40 -4.84
N HIS A 87 2.30 -3.57 -4.28
CA HIS A 87 3.76 -3.76 -4.31
C HIS A 87 4.22 -5.02 -3.59
N VAL A 88 3.65 -5.33 -2.42
CA VAL A 88 3.89 -6.61 -1.72
C VAL A 88 3.41 -7.80 -2.55
N LEU A 89 2.41 -7.63 -3.41
CA LEU A 89 1.98 -8.64 -4.39
C LEU A 89 2.81 -8.62 -5.69
N GLY A 90 3.87 -7.81 -5.76
CA GLY A 90 4.81 -7.76 -6.88
C GLY A 90 4.38 -6.85 -8.04
N LEU A 91 3.35 -6.02 -7.88
CA LEU A 91 2.99 -5.03 -8.89
C LEU A 91 3.93 -3.82 -8.84
N GLY A 92 4.21 -3.25 -10.01
CA GLY A 92 4.81 -1.92 -10.12
C GLY A 92 3.76 -0.82 -10.19
N HIS A 93 4.22 0.42 -10.34
CA HIS A 93 3.33 1.55 -10.58
C HIS A 93 2.59 1.44 -11.93
N SER A 94 1.33 1.87 -11.94
CA SER A 94 0.53 2.05 -13.14
C SER A 94 0.67 3.46 -13.69
N GLY A 95 0.56 3.60 -15.02
CA GLY A 95 0.40 4.91 -15.70
C GLY A 95 -1.05 5.40 -15.75
N VAL A 96 -2.02 4.61 -15.28
CA VAL A 96 -3.44 4.96 -15.31
C VAL A 96 -3.81 5.71 -14.03
N GLN A 97 -4.15 7.00 -14.13
CA GLN A 97 -4.40 7.85 -12.97
C GLN A 97 -5.50 7.31 -12.03
N GLY A 98 -6.52 6.65 -12.57
CA GLY A 98 -7.60 6.03 -11.81
C GLY A 98 -7.21 4.73 -11.10
N ALA A 99 -6.05 4.14 -11.42
CA ALA A 99 -5.56 2.93 -10.79
C ALA A 99 -5.08 3.18 -9.36
N VAL A 100 -5.29 2.21 -8.46
CA VAL A 100 -4.73 2.30 -7.12
C VAL A 100 -3.20 2.26 -7.19
N MET A 101 -2.62 1.54 -8.16
CA MET A 101 -1.17 1.50 -8.37
C MET A 101 -0.59 2.75 -9.05
N TYR A 102 -1.39 3.79 -9.32
CA TYR A 102 -0.85 5.08 -9.75
C TYR A 102 -0.03 5.71 -8.60
N PRO A 103 1.20 6.23 -8.84
CA PRO A 103 2.14 6.60 -7.77
C PRO A 103 1.79 7.87 -7.00
N VAL A 104 0.75 8.60 -7.41
CA VAL A 104 0.33 9.84 -6.75
C VAL A 104 -1.06 9.66 -6.17
N ILE A 105 -1.16 9.91 -4.87
CA ILE A 105 -2.41 9.92 -4.11
C ILE A 105 -2.53 11.29 -3.46
N SER A 106 -3.64 11.98 -3.68
CA SER A 106 -3.90 13.30 -3.08
C SER A 106 -4.64 13.18 -1.74
N HIS A 107 -4.58 14.22 -0.91
CA HIS A 107 -5.41 14.29 0.29
C HIS A 107 -6.90 14.16 -0.06
N GLY A 108 -7.65 13.41 0.76
CA GLY A 108 -9.07 13.13 0.54
C GLY A 108 -9.38 12.25 -0.67
N GLU A 109 -8.37 11.79 -1.43
CA GLU A 109 -8.57 10.86 -2.53
C GLU A 109 -8.79 9.46 -1.98
N ARG A 110 -9.84 8.79 -2.49
CA ARG A 110 -10.14 7.40 -2.18
C ARG A 110 -10.19 6.60 -3.47
N LYS A 111 -9.44 5.51 -3.52
CA LYS A 111 -9.40 4.60 -4.68
C LYS A 111 -9.77 3.18 -4.27
N HIS A 112 -10.22 2.44 -5.27
CA HIS A 112 -10.44 1.00 -5.24
C HIS A 112 -9.67 0.37 -6.39
N LEU A 113 -9.63 -0.95 -6.46
CA LEU A 113 -8.99 -1.64 -7.58
C LEU A 113 -9.61 -1.19 -8.91
N HIS A 114 -8.76 -0.70 -9.80
CA HIS A 114 -9.08 -0.40 -11.18
C HIS A 114 -8.87 -1.64 -12.05
N GLU A 115 -9.46 -1.67 -13.24
CA GLU A 115 -9.30 -2.78 -14.18
C GLU A 115 -7.83 -3.06 -14.54
N ASP A 116 -7.00 -2.01 -14.59
CA ASP A 116 -5.56 -2.12 -14.82
C ASP A 116 -4.84 -2.86 -13.68
N ASP A 117 -5.18 -2.55 -12.43
CA ASP A 117 -4.65 -3.23 -11.24
C ASP A 117 -5.03 -4.72 -11.25
N VAL A 118 -6.30 -5.01 -11.55
CA VAL A 118 -6.83 -6.38 -11.64
C VAL A 118 -6.14 -7.15 -12.76
N LYS A 119 -5.99 -6.55 -13.95
CA LYS A 119 -5.31 -7.17 -15.08
C LYS A 119 -3.84 -7.43 -14.75
N GLY A 120 -3.18 -6.50 -14.07
CA GLY A 120 -1.80 -6.64 -13.62
C GLY A 120 -1.62 -7.86 -12.72
N VAL A 121 -2.39 -7.95 -11.63
CA VAL A 121 -2.25 -9.06 -10.67
C VAL A 121 -2.63 -10.41 -11.28
N LYS A 122 -3.68 -10.44 -12.12
CA LYS A 122 -4.06 -11.67 -12.81
C LYS A 122 -2.99 -12.15 -13.78
N THR A 123 -2.34 -11.23 -14.49
CA THR A 123 -1.24 -11.56 -15.40
C THR A 123 -0.05 -12.12 -14.63
N LEU A 124 0.34 -11.46 -13.54
CA LEU A 124 1.48 -11.85 -12.71
C LEU A 124 1.33 -13.27 -12.14
N TYR A 125 0.13 -13.61 -11.66
CA TYR A 125 -0.16 -14.90 -11.03
C TYR A 125 -0.89 -15.90 -11.94
N LYS A 126 -1.04 -15.61 -13.24
CA LYS A 126 -1.72 -16.46 -14.24
C LYS A 126 -3.13 -16.88 -13.82
N LEU A 127 -3.88 -15.92 -13.27
CA LEU A 127 -5.26 -16.11 -12.82
C LEU A 127 -6.23 -15.96 -13.99
N LYS A 128 -7.37 -16.65 -13.90
CA LYS A 128 -8.47 -16.52 -14.87
C LYS A 128 -9.33 -15.30 -14.56
#